data_AF-A0A8X6WED1-F1
#
_entry.id   AF-A0A8X6WED1-F1
#
_cell.length_a   1.000
_cell.length_b   1.000
_cell.length_c   1.000
_cell.angle_alpha   90.00
_cell.angle_beta   90.00
_cell.angle_gamma   90.00
#
_symmetry.space_group_name_H-M   'P 1'
#
loop_
_entity.id
_entity.type
_entity.pdbx_description
1 polymer ?
#
loop_
_entity_poly.entity_id
_entity_poly.type
_entity_poly.pdbx_seq_one_letter_code
_entity_poly.pdbx_strand_id
1 'polypeptide(L)'
;MPGWSTHRVAGQVDRSECAVRNCWEQWTREGALVQKTGSGATRKTTRREDRRIVRQALVDPTVTRLTIRAGVDVAIVPQTISRHLAEVNLKSKCPFRALPLTPEHRQLRLQWCNPDQCGMSQIGKRLCLVMNPGLFWGQMITVYGCGGALVSGTIPPTLFYVTLPAQLV
;
A
#
# COMPACT_ATOMS: atom_id res chain seq x y z
N MET A 1 36.85 -36.31 21.20
CA MET A 1 35.70 -36.86 21.93
C MET A 1 36.24 -37.54 23.19
N PRO A 2 35.84 -37.15 24.41
CA PRO A 2 36.34 -37.85 25.59
C PRO A 2 35.62 -39.20 25.73
N GLY A 3 36.32 -40.29 25.40
CA GLY A 3 36.02 -41.66 25.85
C GLY A 3 34.96 -42.48 25.11
N TRP A 4 34.23 -41.92 24.15
CA TRP A 4 33.19 -42.66 23.41
C TRP A 4 33.68 -43.07 22.01
N SER A 5 33.43 -44.32 21.62
CA SER A 5 33.70 -44.79 20.26
C SER A 5 32.62 -44.31 19.28
N THR A 6 33.02 -44.01 18.05
CA THR A 6 32.13 -43.51 16.99
C THR A 6 31.00 -44.48 16.70
N HIS A 7 31.29 -45.79 16.69
CA HIS A 7 30.31 -46.88 16.54
C HIS A 7 29.23 -46.87 17.65
N ARG A 8 29.63 -46.64 18.92
CA ARG A 8 28.67 -46.61 20.04
C ARG A 8 27.73 -45.41 19.93
N VAL A 9 28.26 -44.25 19.54
CA VAL A 9 27.47 -43.03 19.30
C VAL A 9 26.53 -43.22 18.11
N ALA A 10 27.02 -43.83 17.02
CA ALA A 10 26.22 -44.17 15.84
C ALA A 10 25.03 -45.08 16.19
N GLY A 11 25.25 -46.12 16.99
CA GLY A 11 24.19 -46.99 17.49
C GLY A 11 23.19 -46.28 18.41
N GLN A 12 23.63 -45.33 19.23
CA GLN A 12 22.73 -44.56 20.11
C GLN A 12 21.88 -43.54 19.36
N VAL A 13 22.40 -42.95 18.28
CA VAL A 13 21.73 -41.90 17.50
C VAL A 13 20.98 -42.49 16.27
N ASP A 14 21.08 -43.80 16.06
CA ASP A 14 20.53 -44.53 14.91
C ASP A 14 20.96 -43.91 13.57
N ARG A 15 22.27 -43.68 13.43
CA ARG A 15 22.90 -43.10 12.23
C ARG A 15 24.14 -43.89 11.86
N SER A 16 24.61 -43.72 10.62
CA SER A 16 25.86 -44.36 10.19
C SER A 16 27.07 -43.77 10.89
N GLU A 17 28.10 -44.60 11.13
CA GLU A 17 29.36 -44.17 11.74
C GLU A 17 30.04 -43.05 10.93
N CYS A 18 29.99 -43.14 9.60
CA CYS A 18 30.47 -42.09 8.70
C CYS A 18 29.74 -40.75 8.90
N ALA A 19 28.43 -40.75 9.14
CA ALA A 19 27.69 -39.51 9.39
C ALA A 19 28.09 -38.87 10.72
N VAL A 20 28.30 -39.67 11.77
CA VAL A 20 28.78 -39.19 13.08
C VAL A 20 30.18 -38.61 12.96
N ARG A 21 31.08 -39.28 12.23
CA ARG A 21 32.45 -38.78 11.97
C ARG A 21 32.43 -37.46 11.20
N ASN A 22 31.70 -37.38 10.09
CA ASN A 22 31.61 -36.17 9.27
C ASN A 22 31.02 -35.00 10.07
N CYS A 23 30.00 -35.25 10.90
CA CYS A 23 29.42 -34.25 11.79
C CYS A 23 30.43 -33.75 12.83
N TRP A 24 31.21 -34.64 13.44
CA TRP A 24 32.25 -34.27 14.39
C TRP A 24 33.39 -33.47 13.76
N GLU A 25 33.84 -33.87 12.57
CA GLU A 25 34.85 -33.12 11.80
C GLU A 25 34.34 -31.73 11.41
N GLN A 26 33.08 -31.63 10.99
CA GLN A 26 32.44 -30.36 10.69
C GLN A 26 32.38 -29.47 11.94
N TRP A 27 31.92 -30.01 13.07
CA TRP A 27 31.89 -29.30 14.35
C TRP A 27 33.27 -28.82 14.79
N THR A 28 34.29 -29.67 14.65
CA THR A 28 35.68 -29.32 15.04
C THR A 28 36.24 -28.19 14.16
N ARG A 29 35.87 -28.17 12.87
CA ARG A 29 36.34 -27.15 11.92
C ARG A 29 35.61 -25.82 12.06
N GLU A 30 34.30 -25.85 12.29
CA GLU A 30 33.42 -24.69 12.13
C GLU A 30 32.85 -24.19 13.47
N GLY A 31 32.85 -25.03 14.51
CA GLY A 31 32.22 -24.73 15.80
C GLY A 31 30.71 -24.55 15.72
N ALA A 32 30.07 -25.03 14.66
CA ALA A 32 28.64 -24.84 14.39
C ALA A 32 27.87 -26.17 14.39
N LEU A 33 26.78 -26.23 15.16
CA LEU A 33 25.84 -27.36 15.21
C LEU A 33 24.81 -27.32 14.08
N VAL A 34 24.78 -26.21 13.33
CA VAL A 34 23.76 -25.94 12.31
C VAL A 34 24.22 -26.49 10.97
N GLN A 35 23.34 -27.23 10.31
CA GLN A 35 23.57 -27.70 8.96
C GLN A 35 23.74 -26.51 8.02
N LYS A 36 24.80 -26.53 7.20
CA LYS A 36 24.98 -25.55 6.14
C LYS A 36 23.86 -25.68 5.12
N THR A 37 23.16 -24.58 4.87
CA THR A 37 22.22 -24.51 3.75
C THR A 37 23.00 -24.67 2.46
N GLY A 38 22.60 -25.62 1.62
CA GLY A 38 23.20 -25.80 0.31
C GLY A 38 22.99 -24.55 -0.56
N SER A 39 23.88 -24.33 -1.53
CA SER A 39 23.84 -23.19 -2.46
C SER A 39 22.61 -23.20 -3.37
N GLY A 40 21.92 -24.34 -3.50
CA GLY A 40 20.77 -24.51 -4.38
C GLY A 40 21.13 -24.42 -5.87
N ALA A 41 20.12 -24.50 -6.72
CA ALA A 41 20.27 -24.34 -8.16
C ALA A 41 20.44 -22.85 -8.54
N THR A 42 21.30 -22.58 -9.52
CA THR A 42 21.48 -21.23 -10.06
C THR A 42 20.19 -20.72 -10.69
N ARG A 43 19.88 -19.43 -10.46
CA ARG A 43 18.72 -18.76 -11.04
C ARG A 43 18.92 -18.56 -12.55
N LYS A 44 17.84 -18.71 -13.32
CA LYS A 44 17.81 -18.36 -14.74
C LYS A 44 17.74 -16.86 -14.98
N THR A 45 17.19 -16.12 -14.02
CA THR A 45 17.08 -14.66 -14.13
C THR A 45 18.31 -13.96 -13.59
N THR A 46 18.69 -12.86 -14.23
CA THR A 46 19.75 -11.99 -13.74
C THR A 46 19.20 -10.97 -12.74
N ARG A 47 20.08 -10.41 -11.88
CA ARG A 47 19.71 -9.34 -10.95
C ARG A 47 19.10 -8.12 -11.65
N ARG A 48 19.45 -7.87 -12.92
CA ARG A 48 18.90 -6.77 -13.73
C ARG A 48 17.45 -7.04 -14.11
N GLU A 49 17.14 -8.26 -14.52
CA GLU A 49 15.78 -8.69 -14.85
C GLU A 49 14.88 -8.69 -13.61
N ASP A 50 15.36 -9.21 -12.48
CA ASP A 50 14.61 -9.20 -11.22
C ASP A 50 14.23 -7.75 -10.81
N ARG A 51 15.16 -6.81 -10.96
CA ARG A 51 14.88 -5.37 -10.72
C ARG A 51 13.87 -4.81 -11.73
N ARG A 52 13.90 -5.24 -12.98
CA ARG A 52 12.94 -4.81 -14.02
C ARG A 52 11.53 -5.30 -13.70
N ILE A 53 11.40 -6.57 -13.28
CA ILE A 53 10.14 -7.17 -12.81
C ILE A 53 9.55 -6.36 -11.66
N VAL A 54 10.36 -6.09 -10.63
CA VAL A 54 9.92 -5.33 -9.45
C VAL A 54 9.56 -3.90 -9.83
N ARG A 55 10.36 -3.24 -10.68
CA ARG A 55 10.10 -1.87 -11.12
C ARG A 55 8.77 -1.76 -11.88
N GLN A 56 8.49 -2.67 -12.80
CA GLN A 56 7.24 -2.66 -13.55
C GLN A 56 6.02 -2.79 -12.62
N ALA A 57 6.09 -3.68 -11.63
CA ALA A 57 5.01 -3.84 -10.66
C ALA A 57 4.83 -2.63 -9.71
N LEU A 58 5.90 -1.86 -9.48
CA LEU A 58 5.84 -0.64 -8.64
C LEU A 58 5.32 0.58 -9.40
N VAL A 59 5.69 0.73 -10.67
CA VAL A 59 5.24 1.84 -11.52
C VAL A 59 3.74 1.73 -11.74
N ASP A 60 3.27 0.54 -12.14
CA ASP A 60 1.86 0.30 -12.43
C ASP A 60 1.36 -0.96 -11.69
N PRO A 61 0.78 -0.81 -10.48
CA PRO A 61 0.35 -1.93 -9.64
C PRO A 61 -0.77 -2.81 -10.24
N THR A 62 -1.38 -2.37 -11.33
CA THR A 62 -2.46 -3.08 -12.05
C THR A 62 -1.96 -4.00 -13.16
N VAL A 63 -0.66 -3.93 -13.49
CA VAL A 63 -0.05 -4.71 -14.57
C VAL A 63 -0.08 -6.20 -14.24
N THR A 64 -0.40 -7.00 -15.26
CA THR A 64 -0.50 -8.46 -15.12
C THR A 64 0.85 -9.14 -15.24
N ARG A 65 0.98 -10.35 -14.70
CA ARG A 65 2.22 -11.14 -14.84
C ARG A 65 2.61 -11.39 -16.30
N LEU A 66 1.65 -11.48 -17.22
CA LEU A 66 1.90 -11.69 -18.65
C LEU A 66 2.49 -10.44 -19.31
N THR A 67 2.03 -9.27 -18.93
CA THR A 67 2.53 -7.99 -19.45
C THR A 67 3.91 -7.67 -18.89
N ILE A 68 4.16 -7.97 -17.60
CA ILE A 68 5.51 -7.94 -17.02
C ILE A 68 6.45 -8.88 -17.79
N ARG A 69 6.01 -10.13 -18.06
CA ARG A 69 6.80 -11.10 -18.83
C ARG A 69 7.18 -10.57 -20.21
N ALA A 70 6.23 -9.94 -20.93
CA ALA A 70 6.49 -9.40 -22.25
C ALA A 70 7.55 -8.28 -22.25
N GLY A 71 7.72 -7.60 -21.11
CA GLY A 71 8.76 -6.59 -20.94
C GLY A 71 10.09 -7.13 -20.42
N VAL A 72 10.28 -8.44 -20.29
CA VAL A 72 11.55 -9.05 -19.85
C VAL A 72 12.10 -9.92 -20.98
N ASP A 73 13.38 -9.76 -21.30
CA ASP A 73 14.03 -10.41 -22.45
C ASP A 73 14.34 -11.91 -22.22
N VAL A 74 13.86 -12.49 -21.12
CA VAL A 74 14.12 -13.87 -20.71
C VAL A 74 12.84 -14.69 -20.72
N ALA A 75 12.92 -15.88 -21.29
CA ALA A 75 11.83 -16.85 -21.32
C ALA A 75 11.52 -17.39 -19.90
N ILE A 76 10.69 -16.67 -19.16
CA ILE A 76 10.24 -17.04 -17.83
C ILE A 76 8.75 -17.43 -17.81
N VAL A 77 8.39 -18.38 -16.95
CA VAL A 77 6.98 -18.72 -16.71
C VAL A 77 6.35 -17.67 -15.78
N PRO A 78 5.06 -17.30 -15.92
CA PRO A 78 4.42 -16.30 -15.04
C PRO A 78 4.53 -16.60 -13.54
N GLN A 79 4.64 -17.87 -13.16
CA GLN A 79 4.85 -18.28 -11.76
C GLN A 79 6.19 -17.81 -11.20
N THR A 80 7.21 -17.66 -12.03
CA THR A 80 8.52 -17.11 -11.65
C THR A 80 8.39 -15.65 -11.25
N ILE A 81 7.63 -14.85 -12.02
CA ILE A 81 7.31 -13.45 -11.68
C ILE A 81 6.61 -13.37 -10.32
N SER A 82 5.63 -14.24 -10.08
CA SER A 82 4.94 -14.28 -8.78
C SER A 82 5.89 -14.56 -7.62
N ARG A 83 6.87 -15.45 -7.81
CA ARG A 83 7.89 -15.75 -6.80
C ARG A 83 8.79 -14.54 -6.54
N HIS A 84 9.26 -13.87 -7.59
CA HIS A 84 10.08 -12.65 -7.44
C HIS A 84 9.34 -11.52 -6.72
N LEU A 85 8.05 -11.31 -7.01
CA LEU A 85 7.24 -10.33 -6.30
C LEU A 85 7.04 -10.72 -4.83
N ALA A 86 6.85 -12.00 -4.53
CA ALA A 86 6.76 -12.49 -3.16
C ALA A 86 8.08 -12.34 -2.38
N GLU A 87 9.23 -12.55 -3.01
CA GLU A 87 10.55 -12.34 -2.40
C GLU A 87 10.74 -10.90 -1.91
N VAL A 88 10.16 -9.91 -2.61
CA VAL A 88 10.18 -8.50 -2.22
C VAL A 88 8.92 -8.06 -1.44
N ASN A 89 8.10 -9.01 -0.98
CA ASN A 89 6.85 -8.75 -0.26
C ASN A 89 5.81 -7.90 -1.01
N LEU A 90 5.87 -7.87 -2.35
CA LEU A 90 4.84 -7.26 -3.18
C LEU A 90 3.68 -8.22 -3.35
N LYS A 91 2.52 -7.80 -2.84
CA LYS A 91 1.26 -8.55 -2.91
C LYS A 91 0.27 -7.80 -3.80
N SER A 92 -0.52 -8.56 -4.56
CA SER A 92 -1.67 -8.01 -5.27
C SER A 92 -2.67 -7.43 -4.27
N LYS A 93 -3.19 -6.24 -4.55
CA LYS A 93 -4.25 -5.60 -3.76
C LYS A 93 -5.45 -5.29 -4.66
N CYS A 94 -6.64 -5.27 -4.08
CA CYS A 94 -7.82 -4.77 -4.76
C CYS A 94 -7.82 -3.23 -4.69
N PRO A 95 -7.91 -2.51 -5.82
CA PRO A 95 -8.01 -1.06 -5.79
C PRO A 95 -9.31 -0.63 -5.10
N PHE A 96 -9.22 0.39 -4.24
CA PHE A 96 -10.38 0.96 -3.58
C PHE A 96 -11.23 1.74 -4.59
N ARG A 97 -12.54 1.50 -4.62
CA ARG A 97 -13.47 2.22 -5.48
C ARG A 97 -13.90 3.52 -4.79
N ALA A 98 -13.37 4.65 -5.25
CA ALA A 98 -13.75 5.97 -4.77
C ALA A 98 -14.55 6.74 -5.83
N LEU A 99 -15.47 7.60 -5.39
CA LEU A 99 -16.12 8.56 -6.28
C LEU A 99 -15.07 9.54 -6.83
N PRO A 100 -15.06 9.80 -8.16
CA PRO A 100 -14.15 10.78 -8.72
C PRO A 100 -14.48 12.17 -8.16
N LEU A 101 -13.51 12.76 -7.47
CA LEU A 101 -13.62 14.13 -6.99
C LEU A 101 -13.05 15.08 -8.04
N THR A 102 -13.81 16.11 -8.38
CA THR A 102 -13.31 17.26 -9.14
C THR A 102 -12.23 17.98 -8.33
N PRO A 103 -11.30 18.69 -8.99
CA PRO A 103 -10.25 19.45 -8.31
C PRO A 103 -10.80 20.46 -7.30
N GLU A 104 -11.90 21.15 -7.62
CA GLU A 104 -12.57 22.11 -6.73
C GLU A 104 -13.06 21.45 -5.43
N HIS A 105 -13.73 20.30 -5.54
CA HIS A 105 -14.19 19.56 -4.36
C HIS A 105 -13.03 19.06 -3.49
N ARG A 106 -11.88 18.72 -4.09
CA ARG A 106 -10.67 18.37 -3.32
C ARG A 106 -10.13 19.57 -2.55
N GLN A 107 -10.05 20.73 -3.18
CA GLN A 107 -9.56 21.96 -2.55
C GLN A 107 -10.43 22.38 -1.37
N LEU A 108 -11.76 22.41 -1.55
CA LEU A 108 -12.70 22.73 -0.46
C LEU A 108 -12.54 21.77 0.73
N ARG A 109 -12.42 20.46 0.47
CA ARG A 109 -12.19 19.46 1.54
C ARG A 109 -10.85 19.68 2.24
N LEU A 110 -9.78 20.01 1.51
CA LEU A 110 -8.47 20.29 2.09
C LEU A 110 -8.48 21.56 2.96
N GLN A 111 -9.13 22.63 2.50
CA GLN A 111 -9.31 23.86 3.28
C GLN A 111 -10.09 23.60 4.57
N TRP A 112 -11.10 22.72 4.52
CA TRP A 112 -11.85 22.31 5.71
C TRP A 112 -10.99 21.51 6.70
N CYS A 113 -10.16 20.58 6.20
CA CYS A 113 -9.27 19.77 7.04
C CYS A 113 -8.06 20.55 7.60
N ASN A 114 -7.69 21.68 6.98
CA ASN A 114 -6.56 22.51 7.39
C ASN A 114 -7.06 23.72 8.21
N PRO A 115 -7.08 23.63 9.56
CA PRO A 115 -7.59 24.70 10.41
C PRO A 115 -6.79 26.01 10.31
N ASP A 116 -5.55 25.95 9.79
CA ASP A 116 -4.66 27.11 9.62
C ASP A 116 -4.90 27.87 8.30
N GLN A 117 -5.52 27.22 7.31
CA GLN A 117 -5.90 27.84 6.02
C GLN A 117 -7.38 28.23 6.00
N CYS A 118 -8.17 27.70 6.92
CA CYS A 118 -9.54 28.11 7.12
C CYS A 118 -9.53 29.50 7.78
N GLY A 119 -9.87 30.55 7.03
CA GLY A 119 -10.00 31.93 7.52
C GLY A 119 -11.14 32.15 8.52
N MET A 120 -11.42 31.17 9.38
CA MET A 120 -12.40 31.27 10.46
C MET A 120 -11.72 31.83 11.72
N SER A 121 -12.33 32.87 12.29
CA SER A 121 -11.94 33.41 13.60
C SER A 121 -12.04 32.34 14.70
N GLN A 122 -11.36 32.54 15.84
CA GLN A 122 -11.26 31.56 16.94
C GLN A 122 -12.62 31.04 17.47
N ILE A 123 -13.73 31.76 17.20
CA ILE A 123 -15.11 31.37 17.51
C ILE A 123 -15.56 30.14 16.69
N GLY A 124 -15.14 30.03 15.43
CA GLY A 124 -15.49 28.91 14.53
C GLY A 124 -14.85 27.58 14.92
N LYS A 125 -13.64 27.62 15.53
CA LYS A 125 -12.89 26.43 15.97
C LYS A 125 -13.65 25.64 17.05
N ARG A 126 -14.49 26.31 17.85
CA ARG A 126 -15.33 25.69 18.89
C ARG A 126 -16.58 25.01 18.32
N LEU A 127 -17.10 25.48 17.18
CA LEU A 127 -18.27 24.89 16.51
C LEU A 127 -17.93 23.61 15.71
N CYS A 128 -16.72 23.51 15.16
CA CYS A 128 -16.29 22.31 14.43
C CYS A 128 -16.24 21.05 15.30
N LEU A 129 -16.01 21.17 16.61
CA LEU A 129 -16.08 20.04 17.55
C LEU A 129 -17.52 19.54 17.80
N VAL A 130 -18.54 20.35 17.46
CA VAL A 130 -19.95 20.03 17.68
C VAL A 130 -20.61 19.41 16.45
N MET A 131 -20.10 19.66 15.23
CA MET A 131 -20.62 19.06 14.01
C MET A 131 -20.02 17.68 13.76
N ASN A 132 -20.56 16.70 14.49
CA ASN A 132 -20.42 15.27 14.25
C ASN A 132 -20.94 14.91 12.82
N PRO A 133 -20.39 13.90 12.11
CA PRO A 133 -20.54 13.72 10.66
C PRO A 133 -21.92 13.19 10.18
N GLY A 134 -22.96 13.29 10.99
CA GLY A 134 -24.23 12.57 10.77
C GLY A 134 -25.39 13.35 10.18
N LEU A 135 -25.32 14.68 10.03
CA LEU A 135 -26.51 15.47 9.68
C LEU A 135 -26.38 16.17 8.31
N PHE A 136 -26.93 15.45 7.34
CA PHE A 136 -27.69 15.88 6.16
C PHE A 136 -27.60 17.36 5.74
N TRP A 137 -27.20 17.54 4.47
CA TRP A 137 -26.95 18.78 3.72
C TRP A 137 -28.19 19.66 3.50
N GLY A 138 -28.83 20.15 4.56
CA GLY A 138 -30.14 20.78 4.45
C GLY A 138 -30.41 21.94 5.39
N GLN A 139 -29.45 22.85 5.60
CA GLN A 139 -29.67 24.27 5.91
C GLN A 139 -28.33 24.91 6.32
N MET A 140 -27.73 25.66 5.41
CA MET A 140 -26.72 26.65 5.77
C MET A 140 -27.44 27.85 6.36
N ILE A 141 -27.46 27.99 7.69
CA ILE A 141 -27.70 29.30 8.31
C ILE A 141 -26.37 30.04 8.29
N THR A 142 -26.16 30.88 7.27
CA THR A 142 -25.05 31.82 7.22
C THR A 142 -25.36 33.02 8.12
N VAL A 143 -25.02 32.92 9.41
CA VAL A 143 -24.95 34.13 10.26
C VAL A 143 -23.57 34.76 10.07
N TYR A 144 -23.44 35.64 9.06
CA TYR A 144 -22.32 36.58 9.01
C TYR A 144 -22.66 37.79 9.89
N GLY A 145 -22.20 37.76 11.13
CA GLY A 145 -22.17 38.94 11.99
C GLY A 145 -20.83 39.65 11.88
N CYS A 146 -20.75 40.70 11.06
CA CYS A 146 -19.70 41.71 11.16
C CYS A 146 -20.33 43.09 11.01
N GLY A 147 -20.46 43.80 12.13
CA GLY A 147 -20.57 45.26 12.18
C GLY A 147 -21.86 45.89 11.64
N GLY A 148 -22.86 46.02 12.52
CA GLY A 148 -23.67 47.24 12.63
C GLY A 148 -24.48 47.72 11.41
N ALA A 149 -25.48 46.95 10.96
CA ALA A 149 -26.74 47.49 10.44
C ALA A 149 -27.76 46.34 10.34
N LEU A 150 -28.82 46.38 11.16
CA LEU A 150 -29.96 45.47 11.03
C LEU A 150 -30.84 45.97 9.88
N VAL A 151 -30.67 45.40 8.69
CA VAL A 151 -31.68 45.51 7.63
C VAL A 151 -32.38 44.16 7.56
N SER A 152 -33.54 44.06 8.21
CA SER A 152 -34.49 42.96 7.99
C SER A 152 -35.08 43.10 6.59
N GLY A 153 -34.49 42.40 5.63
CA GLY A 153 -35.04 42.24 4.29
C GLY A 153 -35.43 40.78 4.06
N THR A 154 -36.73 40.47 4.13
CA THR A 154 -37.30 39.26 3.55
C THR A 154 -37.17 39.37 2.03
N ILE A 155 -36.31 38.57 1.41
CA ILE A 155 -36.26 38.45 -0.06
C ILE A 155 -37.44 37.56 -0.47
N PRO A 156 -38.41 38.04 -1.26
CA PRO A 156 -39.52 37.21 -1.72
C PRO A 156 -39.04 36.20 -2.79
N PRO A 157 -39.64 34.99 -2.83
CA PRO A 157 -39.25 33.95 -3.77
C PRO A 157 -39.96 34.16 -5.11
N THR A 158 -39.53 35.15 -5.88
CA THR A 158 -39.93 35.23 -7.29
C THR A 158 -38.76 35.69 -8.11
N LEU A 159 -38.01 34.72 -8.64
CA LEU A 159 -37.46 34.70 -10.00
C LEU A 159 -36.90 33.29 -10.25
N PHE A 160 -37.76 32.28 -10.09
CA PHE A 160 -37.62 31.01 -10.80
C PHE A 160 -38.32 31.20 -12.14
N TYR A 161 -37.56 31.40 -13.21
CA TYR A 161 -37.81 30.97 -14.58
C TYR A 161 -36.68 31.56 -15.44
N VAL A 162 -35.58 30.79 -15.59
CA VAL A 162 -34.62 31.06 -16.65
C VAL A 162 -35.19 30.46 -17.93
N THR A 163 -35.54 31.33 -18.86
CA THR A 163 -35.98 31.06 -20.22
C THR A 163 -34.88 30.32 -20.99
N LEU A 164 -35.20 29.14 -21.52
CA LEU A 164 -34.41 28.43 -22.52
C LEU A 164 -34.33 29.27 -23.82
N PRO A 165 -33.14 29.53 -24.40
CA PRO A 165 -33.07 29.91 -25.80
C PRO A 165 -33.06 28.66 -26.67
N ALA A 166 -34.16 28.43 -27.39
CA ALA A 166 -34.17 27.58 -28.57
C ALA A 166 -33.32 28.25 -29.66
N GLN A 167 -32.31 27.56 -30.18
CA GLN A 167 -31.56 27.95 -31.38
C GLN A 167 -32.00 27.03 -32.53
N LEU A 168 -32.49 27.68 -33.58
CA LEU A 168 -32.70 27.14 -34.92
C LEU A 168 -31.35 26.98 -35.63
N VAL A 169 -31.02 25.77 -36.12
CA VAL A 169 -30.62 25.46 -37.50
C VAL A 169 -30.97 24.00 -37.77
#